data_AF-A0A935GZ07-F1
#
_entry.id   AF-A0A935GZ07-F1
#
_cell.length_a   1.000
_cell.length_b   1.000
_cell.length_c   1.000
_cell.angle_alpha   90.00
_cell.angle_beta   90.00
_cell.angle_gamma   90.00
#
_symmetry.space_group_name_H-M   'P 1'
#
loop_
_entity.id
_entity.type
_entity.pdbx_description
1 polymer ?
#
loop_
_entity_poly.entity_id
_entity_poly.type
_entity_poly.pdbx_seq_one_letter_code
_entity_poly.pdbx_strand_id
1 'polypeptide(L)' 'MPNDRKTSWGGARRGAGRKQGTLNPRTIARNEAARLLPYCADPLEWLLALMSDDRQDIRLRVDAARALMPYVHAKL' A
#
# COMPACT_ATOMS: atom_id res chain seq x y z
N MET A 1 32.10 9.85 -28.41
CA MET A 1 31.08 10.26 -27.41
C MET A 1 29.74 9.68 -27.86
N PRO A 2 29.12 8.71 -27.16
CA PRO A 2 27.89 8.10 -27.65
C PRO A 2 26.72 9.08 -27.56
N ASN A 3 26.05 9.26 -28.69
CA ASN A 3 25.03 10.25 -28.98
C ASN A 3 23.65 9.83 -28.41
N ASP A 4 23.15 10.57 -27.41
CA ASP A 4 21.89 10.31 -26.72
C ASP A 4 20.71 10.86 -27.56
N ARG A 5 20.28 10.09 -28.57
CA ARG A 5 19.20 10.48 -29.47
C ARG A 5 17.86 10.44 -28.72
N LYS A 6 17.26 11.61 -28.47
CA LYS A 6 15.90 11.75 -27.96
C LYS A 6 14.90 11.09 -28.92
N THR A 7 14.50 9.85 -28.63
CA THR A 7 13.33 9.23 -29.24
C THR A 7 12.08 9.72 -28.51
N SER A 8 11.12 10.22 -29.30
CA SER A 8 9.87 10.88 -28.88
C SER A 8 8.83 9.95 -28.24
N TRP A 9 9.20 8.73 -27.87
CA TRP A 9 8.30 7.72 -27.30
C TRP A 9 8.92 7.06 -26.07
N GLY A 10 8.09 6.72 -25.08
CA GLY A 10 8.46 6.26 -23.74
C GLY A 10 9.14 4.89 -23.67
N GLY A 11 10.31 4.74 -24.27
CA GLY A 11 11.17 3.57 -24.16
C GLY A 11 12.15 3.65 -22.98
N ALA A 12 12.80 2.52 -22.66
CA ALA A 12 13.82 2.43 -21.62
C ALA A 12 15.00 3.36 -21.94
N ARG A 13 15.23 4.35 -21.08
CA ARG A 13 16.39 5.25 -21.13
C ARG A 13 17.35 4.90 -19.99
N ARG A 14 18.62 5.28 -20.13
CA ARG A 14 19.59 5.13 -19.03
C ARG A 14 19.09 5.90 -17.80
N GLY A 15 18.82 5.19 -16.71
CA GLY A 15 18.24 5.75 -15.49
C GLY A 15 16.71 5.92 -15.50
N ALA A 16 16.01 5.42 -16.52
CA ALA A 16 14.54 5.35 -16.52
C ALA A 16 14.04 4.17 -15.67
N GLY A 17 12.78 4.26 -15.23
CA GLY A 17 12.13 3.25 -14.41
C GLY A 17 12.22 3.52 -12.90
N ARG A 18 11.65 2.62 -12.11
CA ARG A 18 11.70 2.71 -10.65
C ARG A 18 13.11 2.40 -10.17
N LYS A 19 13.68 3.27 -9.33
CA LYS A 19 15.00 3.06 -8.72
C LYS A 19 15.03 1.75 -7.94
N GLN A 20 16.07 0.93 -8.16
CA GLN A 20 16.24 -0.34 -7.45
C GLN A 20 16.27 -0.10 -5.93
N GLY A 21 15.56 -0.93 -5.17
CA GLY A 21 15.48 -0.84 -3.71
C GLY A 21 14.47 0.18 -3.17
N THR A 22 13.90 1.06 -3.99
CA THR A 22 12.76 1.90 -3.54
C THR A 22 11.57 1.01 -3.24
N LEU A 23 10.91 1.19 -2.10
CA LEU A 23 9.67 0.48 -1.78
C LEU A 23 8.49 1.12 -2.51
N ASN A 24 7.46 0.32 -2.78
CA ASN A 24 6.20 0.87 -3.27
C ASN A 24 5.57 1.74 -2.16
N PRO A 25 5.07 2.94 -2.46
CA PRO A 25 4.32 3.75 -1.48
C PRO A 25 3.25 2.97 -0.71
N ARG A 26 2.55 2.02 -1.37
CA ARG A 26 1.57 1.14 -0.69
C ARG A 26 2.21 0.21 0.34
N THR A 27 3.42 -0.27 0.07
CA THR A 27 4.17 -1.10 1.03
C THR A 27 4.63 -0.25 2.22
N ILE A 28 5.04 0.98 1.98
CA ILE A 28 5.43 1.91 3.05
C ILE A 28 4.24 2.18 3.98
N ALA A 29 3.07 2.54 3.42
CA ALA A 29 1.87 2.81 4.21
C ALA A 29 1.43 1.60 5.06
N ARG A 30 1.51 0.38 4.51
CA ARG A 30 1.20 -0.84 5.28
C ARG A 30 2.18 -1.08 6.43
N ASN A 31 3.47 -0.88 6.18
CA ASN A 31 4.50 -1.05 7.20
C ASN A 31 4.38 0.01 8.30
N GLU A 32 3.99 1.23 7.94
CA GLU A 32 3.73 2.31 8.89
C GLU A 32 2.51 2.01 9.76
N ALA A 33 1.39 1.61 9.16
CA ALA A 33 0.20 1.17 9.90
C ALA A 33 0.53 0.03 10.88
N ALA A 34 1.31 -0.97 10.46
CA ALA A 34 1.73 -2.08 11.31
C ALA A 34 2.63 -1.66 12.49
N ARG A 35 3.29 -0.50 12.42
CA ARG A 35 4.09 0.05 13.53
C ARG A 35 3.28 0.92 14.48
N LEU A 36 2.30 1.66 13.95
CA LEU A 36 1.53 2.64 14.70
C LEU A 36 0.33 2.02 15.42
N LEU A 37 -0.25 0.97 14.85
CA LEU A 37 -1.39 0.29 15.43
C LEU A 37 -0.93 -0.66 16.56
N PRO A 38 -1.76 -0.82 17.60
CA PRO A 38 -1.47 -1.76 18.67
C PRO A 38 -1.38 -3.19 18.12
N TYR A 39 -0.57 -4.00 18.79
CA TYR A 39 -0.62 -5.43 18.59
C TYR A 39 -1.99 -5.96 19.07
N CYS A 40 -2.67 -6.69 18.20
CA CYS A 40 -3.92 -7.39 18.51
C CYS A 40 -3.71 -8.88 18.21
N ALA A 41 -4.15 -9.74 19.13
CA ALA A 41 -4.14 -11.18 18.89
C ALA A 41 -5.24 -11.58 17.90
N ASP A 42 -6.36 -10.85 17.91
CA ASP A 42 -7.47 -11.04 16.97
C ASP A 42 -7.27 -10.18 15.71
N PRO A 43 -7.23 -10.79 14.50
CA PRO A 43 -7.18 -10.04 13.26
C PRO A 43 -8.40 -9.12 13.03
N LEU A 44 -9.57 -9.44 13.59
CA LEU A 44 -10.76 -8.60 13.47
C LEU A 44 -10.54 -7.25 14.17
N GLU A 45 -10.09 -7.29 15.42
CA GLU A 45 -9.76 -6.10 16.21
C GLU A 45 -8.71 -5.23 15.50
N TRP A 46 -7.70 -5.88 14.91
CA TRP A 46 -6.67 -5.16 14.16
C TRP A 46 -7.23 -4.42 12.94
N LEU A 47 -8.10 -5.09 12.15
CA LEU A 47 -8.71 -4.48 10.97
C LEU A 47 -9.68 -3.34 11.35
N LEU A 48 -10.41 -3.49 12.47
CA LEU A 48 -11.29 -2.45 13.01
C LEU A 48 -10.48 -1.23 13.47
N ALA A 49 -9.34 -1.44 14.11
CA ALA A 49 -8.44 -0.36 14.50
C ALA A 49 -7.89 0.39 13.26
N LEU A 50 -7.49 -0.36 12.23
CA LEU A 50 -6.97 0.21 10.98
C LEU A 50 -8.00 1.05 10.22
N MET A 51 -9.24 0.56 10.05
CA MET A 51 -10.25 1.32 9.27
C MET A 51 -10.70 2.60 9.97
N SER A 52 -10.68 2.59 11.31
CA SER A 52 -11.16 3.68 12.17
C SER A 52 -10.13 4.80 12.38
N ASP A 53 -8.84 4.53 12.15
CA ASP A 53 -7.76 5.51 12.32
C ASP A 53 -7.68 6.47 11.11
N ASP A 54 -7.99 7.75 11.33
CA ASP A 54 -8.01 8.79 10.31
C ASP A 54 -6.63 9.26 9.86
N ARG A 55 -5.58 8.92 10.62
CA ARG A 55 -4.18 9.19 10.28
C ARG A 55 -3.65 8.25 9.21
N GLN A 56 -4.33 7.14 8.94
CA GLN A 56 -3.94 6.14 7.95
C GLN A 56 -4.47 6.50 6.55
N ASP A 57 -3.76 6.04 5.51
CA ASP A 57 -4.17 6.27 4.12
C ASP A 57 -5.59 5.76 3.85
N ILE A 58 -6.42 6.58 3.19
CA ILE A 58 -7.83 6.26 2.92
C ILE A 58 -8.01 4.97 2.13
N ARG A 59 -7.10 4.64 1.19
CA ARG A 59 -7.19 3.40 0.42
C ARG A 59 -6.89 2.20 1.29
N LEU A 60 -5.95 2.34 2.24
CA LEU A 60 -5.64 1.30 3.20
C LEU A 60 -6.83 1.05 4.15
N ARG A 61 -7.53 2.11 4.58
CA ARG A 61 -8.75 2.01 5.38
C ARG A 61 -9.89 1.30 4.64
N VAL A 62 -10.07 1.61 3.35
CA VAL A 62 -11.04 0.94 2.49
C VAL A 62 -10.68 -0.53 2.25
N ASP A 63 -9.39 -0.84 2.06
CA ASP A 63 -8.90 -2.22 1.94
C ASP A 63 -9.20 -3.02 3.22
N ALA A 64 -9.01 -2.42 4.40
CA ALA A 64 -9.33 -3.03 5.70
C ALA A 64 -10.83 -3.29 5.87
N ALA A 65 -11.68 -2.31 5.54
CA ALA A 65 -13.13 -2.47 5.58
C ALA A 65 -13.62 -3.59 4.65
N ARG A 66 -13.04 -3.69 3.44
CA ARG A 66 -13.33 -4.79 2.52
C ARG A 66 -12.93 -6.15 3.10
N ALA A 67 -11.77 -6.23 3.75
CA ALA A 67 -11.30 -7.45 4.38
C ALA A 67 -12.16 -7.88 5.59
N LEU A 68 -12.84 -6.93 6.26
CA LEU A 68 -13.78 -7.21 7.35
C LEU A 68 -15.12 -7.80 6.88
N MET A 69 -15.55 -7.54 5.64
CA MET A 69 -16.88 -7.94 5.15
C MET A 69 -17.23 -9.42 5.37
N PRO A 70 -16.33 -10.41 5.13
CA PRO A 70 -16.65 -11.82 5.35
C PRO A 70 -16.92 -12.19 6.81
N TYR A 71 -16.39 -11.40 7.76
CA TYR A 71 -16.55 -11.63 9.19
C TYR A 71 -17.84 -10.99 9.73
N VAL A 72 -18.26 -9.86 9.15
CA VAL A 72 -19.47 -9.13 9.56
C VAL A 72 -20.72 -9.65 8.84
N HIS A 73 -20.57 -10.01 7.56
CA HIS A 73 -21.65 -10.54 6.74
C HIS A 73 -21.29 -11.97 6.36
N ALA A 74 -21.68 -12.91 7.22
CA ALA A 74 -21.56 -14.33 6.92
C ALA A 74 -22.19 -14.59 5.55
N LYS A 75 -21.41 -15.19 4.65
CA LYS A 75 -21.90 -15.60 3.35
C LYS A 75 -22.76 -16.85 3.58
N LEU A 76 -24.08 -16.64 3.69
CA LEU A 76 -25.08 -17.71 3.73
C LEU A 76 -25.10 -18.48 2.40
#